data_AF-A0A8K1FMK9-F1
#
_entry.id   AF-A0A8K1FMK9-F1
#
_cell.length_a   1.000
_cell.length_b   1.000
_cell.length_c   1.000
_cell.angle_alpha   90.00
_cell.angle_beta   90.00
_cell.angle_gamma   90.00
#
_symmetry.space_group_name_H-M   'P 1'
#
loop_
_entity.id
_entity.type
_entity.pdbx_description
1 polymer ?
#
loop_
_entity_poly.entity_id
_entity_poly.type
_entity_poly.pdbx_seq_one_letter_code
_entity_poly.pdbx_strand_id
1 'polypeptide(L)'
;MVLTVSTLPWLPRNARPQARLVKQLLALVGDVPYEAQHVEFVAGHLDYTVNVCVAKELDDVLGLSEHASDEFFAFCFDALEREPLDKTLAMLMSSDELYVLETVERCINVLAERYVTDHTSVVSTNAILSFFQPPPEHEKEAFEAWQELRRRFLRELITLESENETDAAVLTTTRRAISEFHLEHDAEIMPHIARPTAKPKKHTIESFLTLELPSDLVVVVDDAKSLALANEVLMPTPLKGAIRRVGIDVEWRPESLGGSRSRCALLQLATDSHVFLFDLIAISMDSLAPTFQHVLSSPDIVKLGFALDGDFIRLRESFPLAECFDHVENVQDLACIAHRRRSLKCLVKDVLGQPLDKREQCSDWEARPLTPDQITYAALDAYCLLLVQDQLP
;
A
#
# COMPACT_ATOMS: atom_id res chain seq x y z
N MET A 1 -37.50 -16.09 14.08
CA MET A 1 -36.44 -16.38 15.07
C MET A 1 -35.09 -15.90 14.57
N VAL A 2 -34.63 -16.31 13.39
CA VAL A 2 -33.34 -15.87 12.81
C VAL A 2 -33.29 -14.36 12.54
N LEU A 3 -34.30 -13.78 11.89
CA LEU A 3 -34.43 -12.33 11.70
C LEU A 3 -34.61 -11.53 13.00
N THR A 4 -34.92 -12.21 14.10
CA THR A 4 -35.07 -11.61 15.43
C THR A 4 -33.71 -11.56 16.16
N VAL A 5 -32.70 -12.30 15.70
CA VAL A 5 -31.35 -12.30 16.27
C VAL A 5 -30.57 -11.05 15.87
N SER A 6 -30.79 -10.53 14.66
CA SER A 6 -30.19 -9.29 14.17
C SER A 6 -30.64 -8.04 14.95
N THR A 7 -31.77 -8.13 15.66
CA THR A 7 -32.35 -7.03 16.44
C THR A 7 -32.03 -7.10 17.94
N LEU A 8 -31.24 -8.09 18.40
CA LEU A 8 -30.90 -8.25 19.82
C LEU A 8 -29.89 -7.18 20.29
N PRO A 9 -30.26 -6.28 21.22
CA PRO A 9 -29.45 -5.12 21.60
C PRO A 9 -28.14 -5.47 22.34
N TRP A 10 -28.03 -6.68 22.89
CA TRP A 10 -26.88 -7.16 23.66
C TRP A 10 -25.89 -7.98 22.82
N LEU A 11 -26.25 -8.34 21.59
CA LEU A 11 -25.36 -9.07 20.70
C LEU A 11 -24.53 -8.04 19.94
N PRO A 12 -23.19 -8.03 20.06
CA PRO A 12 -22.38 -7.01 19.43
C PRO A 12 -22.59 -7.04 17.91
N ARG A 13 -22.68 -5.86 17.28
CA ARG A 13 -22.96 -5.69 15.84
C ARG A 13 -21.83 -6.16 14.92
N ASN A 14 -20.79 -6.76 15.48
CA ASN A 14 -19.77 -7.40 14.69
C ASN A 14 -20.38 -8.61 13.97
N ALA A 15 -20.22 -8.67 12.65
CA ALA A 15 -20.91 -9.63 11.78
C ALA A 15 -20.68 -11.11 12.14
N ARG A 16 -19.54 -11.44 12.78
CA ARG A 16 -19.09 -12.83 12.99
C ARG A 16 -19.87 -13.58 14.08
N PRO A 17 -20.08 -13.06 15.31
CA PRO A 17 -20.89 -13.75 16.31
C PRO A 17 -22.36 -13.92 15.91
N GLN A 18 -22.95 -12.92 15.24
CA GLN A 18 -24.33 -12.98 14.79
C GLN A 18 -24.53 -14.07 13.73
N ALA A 19 -23.69 -14.08 12.68
CA ALA A 19 -23.75 -15.10 11.63
C ALA A 19 -23.52 -16.52 12.19
N ARG A 20 -22.60 -16.71 13.14
CA ARG A 20 -22.40 -18.02 13.78
C ARG A 20 -23.62 -18.49 14.56
N LEU A 21 -24.27 -17.60 15.30
CA LEU A 21 -25.49 -17.94 16.03
C LEU A 21 -26.63 -18.28 15.06
N VAL A 22 -26.77 -17.52 13.98
CA VAL A 22 -27.75 -17.80 12.92
C VAL A 22 -27.50 -19.17 12.29
N LYS A 23 -26.25 -19.46 11.90
CA LYS A 23 -25.86 -20.78 11.37
C LYS A 23 -26.21 -21.92 12.33
N GLN A 24 -25.94 -21.74 13.63
CA GLN A 24 -26.30 -22.73 14.65
C GLN A 24 -27.82 -22.90 14.79
N LEU A 25 -28.58 -21.82 14.74
CA LEU A 25 -30.05 -21.87 14.79
C LEU A 25 -30.63 -22.55 13.55
N LEU A 26 -30.11 -22.25 12.36
CA LEU A 26 -30.51 -22.90 11.11
C LEU A 26 -30.19 -24.41 11.16
N ALA A 27 -29.02 -24.78 11.69
CA ALA A 27 -28.65 -26.18 11.89
C ALA A 27 -29.56 -26.93 12.89
N LEU A 28 -30.16 -26.22 13.86
CA LEU A 28 -31.11 -26.80 14.81
C LEU A 28 -32.51 -27.00 14.22
N VAL A 29 -32.86 -26.24 13.17
CA VAL A 29 -34.15 -26.38 12.47
C VAL A 29 -34.13 -27.54 11.47
N GLY A 30 -32.96 -28.01 11.04
CA GLY A 30 -32.79 -29.26 10.26
C GLY A 30 -33.35 -29.22 8.83
N ASP A 31 -33.50 -30.40 8.21
CA ASP A 31 -34.05 -30.65 6.84
C ASP A 31 -35.56 -30.37 6.72
N VAL A 32 -36.10 -29.42 7.49
CA VAL A 32 -37.50 -29.01 7.31
C VAL A 32 -37.60 -28.35 5.93
N PRO A 33 -38.41 -28.88 5.01
CA PRO A 33 -38.49 -28.35 3.66
C PRO A 33 -38.98 -26.91 3.70
N TYR A 34 -38.19 -26.01 3.12
CA TYR A 34 -38.57 -24.62 2.98
C TYR A 34 -39.50 -24.46 1.79
N GLU A 35 -40.70 -23.96 2.06
CA GLU A 35 -41.67 -23.57 1.02
C GLU A 35 -41.40 -22.15 0.50
N ALA A 36 -41.87 -21.84 -0.72
CA ALA A 36 -41.73 -20.53 -1.37
C ALA A 36 -42.18 -19.34 -0.49
N GLN A 37 -43.22 -19.53 0.33
CA GLN A 37 -43.69 -18.52 1.28
C GLN A 37 -42.64 -18.10 2.32
N HIS A 38 -41.68 -18.98 2.65
CA HIS A 38 -40.59 -18.64 3.57
C HIS A 38 -39.53 -17.78 2.89
N VAL A 39 -39.25 -18.02 1.61
CA VAL A 39 -38.35 -17.19 0.79
C VAL A 39 -38.93 -15.79 0.66
N GLU A 40 -40.19 -15.66 0.23
CA GLU A 40 -40.89 -14.36 0.14
C GLU A 40 -40.91 -13.64 1.50
N PHE A 41 -41.22 -14.36 2.58
CA PHE A 41 -41.24 -13.77 3.91
C PHE A 41 -39.86 -13.25 4.31
N VAL A 42 -38.79 -14.03 4.12
CA VAL A 42 -37.44 -13.60 4.51
C VAL A 42 -36.98 -12.44 3.63
N ALA A 43 -37.13 -12.55 2.31
CA ALA A 43 -36.77 -11.51 1.36
C ALA A 43 -37.45 -10.17 1.68
N GLY A 44 -38.76 -10.19 1.97
CA GLY A 44 -39.52 -9.00 2.36
C GLY A 44 -39.16 -8.39 3.72
N HIS A 45 -38.32 -9.06 4.52
CA HIS A 45 -37.89 -8.61 5.85
C HIS A 45 -36.36 -8.42 5.97
N LEU A 46 -35.63 -8.45 4.85
CA LEU A 46 -34.22 -8.06 4.81
C LEU A 46 -34.10 -6.54 4.86
N ASP A 47 -34.17 -5.98 6.06
CA ASP A 47 -34.04 -4.54 6.29
C ASP A 47 -32.61 -4.12 6.73
N TYR A 48 -32.44 -2.83 7.03
CA TYR A 48 -31.16 -2.25 7.46
C TYR A 48 -30.63 -2.80 8.80
N THR A 49 -31.42 -3.58 9.54
CA THR A 49 -30.99 -4.21 10.79
C THR A 49 -30.27 -5.53 10.54
N VAL A 50 -30.46 -6.14 9.38
CA VAL A 50 -29.80 -7.38 8.99
C VAL A 50 -28.41 -7.08 8.42
N ASN A 51 -27.40 -7.74 8.97
CA ASN A 51 -26.02 -7.68 8.49
C ASN A 51 -25.83 -8.63 7.29
N VAL A 52 -24.96 -8.26 6.35
CA VAL A 52 -24.63 -9.04 5.15
C VAL A 52 -24.18 -10.49 5.43
N CYS A 53 -23.47 -10.76 6.52
CA CYS A 53 -23.08 -12.12 6.88
C CYS A 53 -24.26 -12.97 7.37
N VAL A 54 -25.28 -12.35 7.97
CA VAL A 54 -26.51 -13.06 8.35
C VAL A 54 -27.35 -13.33 7.11
N ALA A 55 -27.44 -12.35 6.21
CA ALA A 55 -28.11 -12.50 4.92
C ALA A 55 -27.49 -13.63 4.09
N LYS A 56 -26.15 -13.76 4.08
CA LYS A 56 -25.47 -14.89 3.44
C LYS A 56 -25.87 -16.25 4.03
N GLU A 57 -25.91 -16.37 5.35
CA GLU A 57 -26.28 -17.66 5.98
C GLU A 57 -27.76 -18.00 5.71
N LEU A 58 -28.62 -16.99 5.53
CA LEU A 58 -30.00 -17.19 5.09
C LEU A 58 -30.08 -17.63 3.62
N ASP A 59 -29.28 -17.01 2.75
CA ASP A 59 -29.18 -17.36 1.33
C ASP A 59 -28.67 -18.79 1.13
N ASP A 60 -27.61 -19.19 1.84
CA ASP A 60 -27.04 -20.54 1.81
C ASP A 60 -28.08 -21.64 2.16
N VAL A 61 -29.17 -21.29 2.86
CA VAL A 61 -30.23 -22.22 3.28
C VAL A 61 -31.50 -22.10 2.44
N LEU A 62 -31.89 -20.88 2.07
CA LEU A 62 -33.17 -20.59 1.43
C LEU A 62 -33.06 -20.36 -0.09
N GLY A 63 -31.85 -20.23 -0.62
CA GLY A 63 -31.63 -19.86 -2.02
C GLY A 63 -32.25 -18.50 -2.35
N LEU A 64 -31.98 -17.49 -1.53
CA LEU A 64 -32.56 -16.14 -1.71
C LEU A 64 -32.12 -15.52 -3.04
N SER A 65 -30.84 -15.71 -3.40
CA SER A 65 -30.26 -15.32 -4.67
C SER A 65 -30.93 -15.98 -5.87
N GLU A 66 -31.36 -17.24 -5.75
CA GLU A 66 -32.04 -17.99 -6.82
C GLU A 66 -33.53 -17.68 -6.90
N HIS A 67 -34.20 -17.55 -5.76
CA HIS A 67 -35.66 -17.56 -5.66
C HIS A 67 -36.28 -16.18 -5.33
N ALA A 68 -35.48 -15.20 -4.94
CA ALA A 68 -35.89 -13.82 -4.64
C ALA A 68 -34.75 -12.83 -4.98
N SER A 69 -34.18 -12.98 -6.18
CA SER A 69 -32.99 -12.27 -6.64
C SER A 69 -33.13 -10.73 -6.59
N ASP A 70 -34.30 -10.19 -6.92
CA ASP A 70 -34.55 -8.75 -6.97
C ASP A 70 -34.52 -8.12 -5.56
N GLU A 71 -35.28 -8.69 -4.62
CA GLU A 71 -35.30 -8.23 -3.22
C GLU A 71 -33.95 -8.45 -2.55
N PHE A 72 -33.31 -9.59 -2.82
CA PHE A 72 -32.02 -9.90 -2.25
C PHE A 72 -30.93 -8.99 -2.81
N PHE A 73 -30.96 -8.68 -4.11
CA PHE A 73 -30.07 -7.68 -4.69
C PHE A 73 -30.32 -6.30 -4.10
N ALA A 74 -31.57 -5.86 -3.94
CA ALA A 74 -31.89 -4.57 -3.33
C ALA A 74 -31.27 -4.45 -1.93
N PHE A 75 -31.37 -5.50 -1.10
CA PHE A 75 -30.70 -5.56 0.19
C PHE A 75 -29.16 -5.45 0.06
N CYS A 76 -28.55 -6.20 -0.87
CA CYS A 76 -27.10 -6.16 -1.10
C CYS A 76 -26.64 -4.78 -1.54
N PHE A 77 -27.39 -4.15 -2.44
CA PHE A 77 -27.11 -2.83 -2.98
C PHE A 77 -27.10 -1.79 -1.86
N ASP A 78 -28.13 -1.78 -1.02
CA ASP A 78 -28.20 -0.91 0.17
C ASP A 78 -27.08 -1.22 1.18
N ALA A 79 -26.61 -2.47 1.24
CA ALA A 79 -25.52 -2.87 2.13
C ALA A 79 -24.15 -2.32 1.70
N LEU A 80 -23.94 -1.98 0.42
CA LEU A 80 -22.66 -1.45 -0.09
C LEU A 80 -22.23 -0.14 0.61
N GLU A 81 -23.17 0.65 1.10
CA GLU A 81 -22.89 1.92 1.78
C GLU A 81 -22.61 1.76 3.28
N ARG A 82 -23.15 0.71 3.91
CA ARG A 82 -23.23 0.59 5.37
C ARG A 82 -22.50 -0.61 5.96
N GLU A 83 -22.27 -1.66 5.18
CA GLU A 83 -21.59 -2.89 5.59
C GLU A 83 -20.16 -2.97 5.02
N PRO A 84 -19.30 -3.85 5.56
CA PRO A 84 -17.97 -4.09 5.01
C PRO A 84 -18.02 -4.46 3.52
N LEU A 85 -17.31 -3.67 2.71
CA LEU A 85 -17.44 -3.69 1.26
C LEU A 85 -16.94 -5.01 0.65
N ASP A 86 -15.84 -5.55 1.19
CA ASP A 86 -15.24 -6.82 0.80
C ASP A 86 -16.23 -7.99 0.92
N LYS A 87 -17.01 -8.00 2.01
CA LYS A 87 -17.99 -9.07 2.27
C LYS A 87 -19.24 -8.94 1.41
N THR A 88 -19.68 -7.71 1.19
CA THR A 88 -20.89 -7.43 0.40
C THR A 88 -20.64 -7.75 -1.06
N LEU A 89 -19.50 -7.34 -1.61
CA LEU A 89 -19.09 -7.68 -2.97
C LEU A 89 -18.86 -9.19 -3.12
N ALA A 90 -18.21 -9.84 -2.14
CA ALA A 90 -18.03 -11.30 -2.18
C ALA A 90 -19.35 -12.07 -2.19
N MET A 91 -20.39 -11.55 -1.52
CA MET A 91 -21.73 -12.16 -1.53
C MET A 91 -22.38 -12.03 -2.92
N LEU A 92 -22.35 -10.82 -3.50
CA LEU A 92 -22.83 -10.59 -4.87
C LEU A 92 -22.11 -11.49 -5.87
N MET A 93 -20.79 -11.57 -5.81
CA MET A 93 -19.96 -12.40 -6.71
C MET A 93 -20.13 -13.91 -6.52
N SER A 94 -20.79 -14.35 -5.44
CA SER A 94 -20.95 -15.78 -5.15
C SER A 94 -22.22 -16.41 -5.75
N SER A 95 -23.07 -15.60 -6.41
CA SER A 95 -24.28 -16.06 -7.09
C SER A 95 -24.24 -15.63 -8.56
N ASP A 96 -24.54 -16.58 -9.44
CA ASP A 96 -24.61 -16.33 -10.88
C ASP A 96 -25.84 -15.49 -11.25
N GLU A 97 -26.90 -15.54 -10.43
CA GLU A 97 -28.12 -14.75 -10.58
C GLU A 97 -27.89 -13.29 -10.20
N LEU A 98 -27.05 -13.04 -9.20
CA LEU A 98 -26.72 -11.69 -8.74
C LEU A 98 -25.54 -11.07 -9.50
N TYR A 99 -24.51 -11.84 -9.84
CA TYR A 99 -23.30 -11.33 -10.49
C TYR A 99 -23.41 -11.27 -12.02
N VAL A 100 -24.46 -10.60 -12.49
CA VAL A 100 -24.70 -10.34 -13.91
C VAL A 100 -24.35 -8.89 -14.28
N LEU A 101 -24.14 -8.64 -15.58
CA LEU A 101 -23.73 -7.33 -16.12
C LEU A 101 -24.66 -6.19 -15.66
N GLU A 102 -25.97 -6.42 -15.68
CA GLU A 102 -26.97 -5.42 -15.26
C GLU A 102 -26.81 -5.03 -13.79
N THR A 103 -26.55 -6.01 -12.93
CA THR A 103 -26.38 -5.80 -11.50
C THR A 103 -25.08 -5.06 -11.19
N VAL A 104 -23.98 -5.44 -11.87
CA VAL A 104 -22.69 -4.74 -11.77
C VAL A 104 -22.82 -3.30 -12.23
N GLU A 105 -23.54 -3.07 -13.34
CA GLU A 105 -23.82 -1.73 -13.86
C GLU A 105 -24.53 -0.84 -12.83
N ARG A 106 -25.56 -1.39 -12.17
CA ARG A 106 -26.30 -0.66 -11.12
C ARG A 106 -25.39 -0.25 -9.96
N CYS A 107 -24.37 -1.04 -9.63
CA CYS A 107 -23.45 -0.78 -8.53
C CYS A 107 -22.41 0.32 -8.83
N ILE A 108 -22.21 0.71 -10.09
CA ILE A 108 -21.07 1.55 -10.51
C ILE A 108 -20.96 2.85 -9.68
N ASN A 109 -22.05 3.60 -9.54
CA ASN A 109 -22.01 4.92 -8.90
C ASN A 109 -21.64 4.82 -7.43
N VAL A 110 -22.31 3.93 -6.69
CA VAL A 110 -22.04 3.67 -5.26
C VAL A 110 -20.60 3.19 -5.10
N LEU A 111 -20.12 2.27 -5.94
CA LEU A 111 -18.75 1.78 -5.85
C LEU A 111 -17.72 2.85 -6.20
N ALA A 112 -18.00 3.75 -7.15
CA ALA A 112 -17.11 4.85 -7.50
C ALA A 112 -16.95 5.82 -6.32
N GLU A 113 -18.05 6.21 -5.67
CA GLU A 113 -18.04 7.03 -4.46
C GLU A 113 -17.29 6.35 -3.31
N ARG A 114 -17.58 5.06 -3.06
CA ARG A 114 -16.90 4.25 -2.04
C ARG A 114 -15.39 4.11 -2.34
N TYR A 115 -15.00 3.98 -3.61
CA TYR A 115 -13.60 3.85 -4.03
C TYR A 115 -12.79 5.14 -3.79
N VAL A 116 -13.40 6.31 -4.04
CA VAL A 116 -12.77 7.62 -3.76
C VAL A 116 -12.72 7.89 -2.25
N THR A 117 -13.81 7.61 -1.52
CA THR A 117 -13.90 7.87 -0.08
C THR A 117 -13.00 6.93 0.75
N ASP A 118 -13.00 5.63 0.47
CA ASP A 118 -12.20 4.61 1.16
C ASP A 118 -10.82 4.39 0.51
N HIS A 119 -10.29 5.34 -0.26
CA HIS A 119 -9.07 5.16 -1.05
C HIS A 119 -7.81 4.76 -0.23
N THR A 120 -7.84 4.90 1.10
CA THR A 120 -6.79 4.43 2.03
C THR A 120 -6.92 2.96 2.45
N SER A 121 -8.09 2.33 2.24
CA SER A 121 -8.35 0.92 2.53
C SER A 121 -7.98 0.06 1.32
N VAL A 122 -6.83 -0.62 1.40
CA VAL A 122 -6.38 -1.56 0.35
C VAL A 122 -7.38 -2.69 0.16
N VAL A 123 -8.00 -3.17 1.24
CA VAL A 123 -9.00 -4.25 1.22
C VAL A 123 -10.24 -3.81 0.43
N SER A 124 -10.83 -2.65 0.77
CA SER A 124 -12.03 -2.16 0.08
C SER A 124 -11.76 -1.87 -1.40
N THR A 125 -10.65 -1.19 -1.68
CA THR A 125 -10.29 -0.83 -3.06
C THR A 125 -9.97 -2.04 -3.93
N ASN A 126 -9.28 -3.06 -3.40
CA ASN A 126 -9.06 -4.31 -4.14
C ASN A 126 -10.38 -5.05 -4.41
N ALA A 127 -11.27 -5.13 -3.42
CA ALA A 127 -12.56 -5.79 -3.61
C ALA A 127 -13.38 -5.14 -4.74
N ILE A 128 -13.39 -3.81 -4.82
CA ILE A 128 -14.04 -3.08 -5.92
C ILE A 128 -13.42 -3.42 -7.27
N LEU A 129 -12.09 -3.38 -7.38
CA LEU A 129 -11.41 -3.68 -8.65
C LEU A 129 -11.64 -5.12 -9.10
N SER A 130 -11.65 -6.08 -8.15
CA SER A 130 -11.98 -7.49 -8.42
C SER A 130 -13.43 -7.68 -8.87
N PHE A 131 -14.36 -6.85 -8.38
CA PHE A 131 -15.78 -6.89 -8.77
C PHE A 131 -16.02 -6.46 -10.24
N PHE A 132 -15.04 -5.85 -10.89
CA PHE A 132 -15.09 -5.54 -12.32
C PHE A 132 -14.30 -6.56 -13.18
N GLN A 133 -13.92 -7.70 -12.61
CA GLN A 133 -13.30 -8.80 -13.35
C GLN A 133 -14.37 -9.82 -13.78
N PRO A 134 -14.39 -10.22 -15.07
CA PRO A 134 -15.36 -11.19 -15.56
C PRO A 134 -15.20 -12.56 -14.86
N PRO A 135 -16.29 -13.32 -14.68
CA PRO A 135 -16.19 -14.72 -14.28
C PRO A 135 -15.35 -15.52 -15.29
N PRO A 136 -14.53 -16.49 -14.84
CA PRO A 136 -13.66 -17.27 -15.72
C PRO A 136 -14.41 -17.97 -16.86
N GLU A 137 -15.66 -18.38 -16.64
CA GLU A 137 -16.47 -19.04 -17.67
C GLU A 137 -16.98 -18.11 -18.78
N HIS A 138 -16.98 -16.79 -18.56
CA HIS A 138 -17.55 -15.80 -19.48
C HIS A 138 -16.53 -14.82 -20.07
N GLU A 139 -15.24 -15.03 -19.80
CA GLU A 139 -14.15 -14.11 -20.16
C GLU A 139 -14.10 -13.76 -21.66
N LYS A 140 -14.47 -14.71 -22.55
CA LYS A 140 -14.41 -14.49 -24.01
C LYS A 140 -15.69 -13.95 -24.63
N GLU A 141 -16.86 -14.34 -24.12
CA GLU A 141 -18.16 -14.01 -24.73
C GLU A 141 -18.65 -12.63 -24.28
N ALA A 142 -18.27 -12.19 -23.08
CA ALA A 142 -18.69 -10.92 -22.49
C ALA A 142 -17.56 -9.87 -22.37
N PHE A 143 -16.37 -10.13 -22.95
CA PHE A 143 -15.19 -9.27 -22.78
C PHE A 143 -15.49 -7.78 -23.00
N GLU A 144 -16.12 -7.44 -24.14
CA GLU A 144 -16.44 -6.04 -24.48
C GLU A 144 -17.46 -5.41 -23.52
N ALA A 145 -18.43 -6.19 -23.03
CA ALA A 145 -19.40 -5.68 -22.06
C ALA A 145 -18.73 -5.37 -20.71
N TRP A 146 -17.82 -6.23 -20.24
CA TRP A 146 -17.03 -5.98 -19.04
C TRP A 146 -16.06 -4.81 -19.21
N GLN A 147 -15.45 -4.66 -20.39
CA GLN A 147 -14.65 -3.49 -20.73
C GLN A 147 -15.48 -2.20 -20.67
N GLU A 148 -16.73 -2.24 -21.15
CA GLU A 148 -17.62 -1.08 -21.05
C GLU A 148 -17.99 -0.74 -19.61
N LEU A 149 -18.25 -1.74 -18.75
CA LEU A 149 -18.48 -1.50 -17.32
C LEU A 149 -17.28 -0.84 -16.64
N ARG A 150 -16.05 -1.27 -16.98
CA ARG A 150 -14.82 -0.63 -16.50
C ARG A 150 -14.69 0.81 -16.96
N ARG A 151 -14.96 1.11 -18.24
CA ARG A 151 -14.97 2.49 -18.76
C ARG A 151 -15.99 3.35 -18.04
N ARG A 152 -17.20 2.83 -17.82
CA ARG A 152 -18.25 3.53 -17.05
C ARG A 152 -17.80 3.84 -15.63
N PHE A 153 -17.26 2.86 -14.93
CA PHE A 153 -16.72 3.08 -13.59
C PHE A 153 -15.62 4.15 -13.57
N LEU A 154 -14.70 4.12 -14.54
CA LEU A 154 -13.67 5.15 -14.67
C LEU A 154 -14.26 6.54 -14.96
N ARG A 155 -15.31 6.65 -15.78
CA ARG A 155 -16.01 7.94 -16.02
C ARG A 155 -16.57 8.54 -14.73
N GLU A 156 -17.19 7.71 -13.89
CA GLU A 156 -17.71 8.18 -12.60
C GLU A 156 -16.58 8.61 -11.66
N LEU A 157 -15.49 7.84 -11.57
CA LEU A 157 -14.32 8.24 -10.79
C LEU A 157 -13.72 9.56 -11.24
N ILE A 158 -13.58 9.77 -12.55
CA ILE A 158 -13.07 11.01 -13.13
C ILE A 158 -13.98 12.18 -12.76
N THR A 159 -15.30 11.99 -12.80
CA THR A 159 -16.29 13.02 -12.43
C THR A 159 -16.17 13.38 -10.95
N LEU A 160 -16.23 12.38 -10.06
CA LEU A 160 -16.15 12.55 -8.61
C LEU A 160 -14.82 13.17 -8.14
N GLU A 161 -13.69 12.79 -8.74
CA GLU A 161 -12.38 13.40 -8.43
C GLU A 161 -12.25 14.82 -9.01
N SER A 162 -12.96 15.14 -10.09
CA SER A 162 -12.95 16.49 -10.70
C SER A 162 -13.80 17.51 -9.93
N GLU A 163 -14.87 17.07 -9.24
CA GLU A 163 -15.79 17.94 -8.50
C GLU A 163 -15.28 18.35 -7.11
N ASN A 164 -14.33 17.60 -6.52
CA ASN A 164 -13.82 17.81 -5.16
C ASN A 164 -12.74 18.94 -5.04
N GLU A 165 -12.87 20.04 -5.79
CA GLU A 165 -11.95 21.19 -6.00
C GLU A 165 -11.17 21.76 -4.77
N THR A 166 -10.29 20.98 -4.14
CA THR A 166 -9.40 21.47 -3.07
C THR A 166 -7.92 21.09 -3.22
N ASP A 167 -7.60 20.14 -4.09
CA ASP A 167 -6.24 19.92 -4.56
C ASP A 167 -6.29 19.61 -6.07
N ALA A 168 -5.82 20.54 -6.89
CA ALA A 168 -5.69 20.37 -8.35
C ALA A 168 -4.60 19.35 -8.74
N ALA A 169 -4.34 18.33 -7.91
CA ALA A 169 -3.21 17.44 -8.02
C ALA A 169 -3.63 15.97 -7.85
N VAL A 170 -3.75 15.33 -9.02
CA VAL A 170 -3.56 13.90 -9.27
C VAL A 170 -4.79 13.03 -9.02
N LEU A 171 -5.36 12.56 -10.13
CA LEU A 171 -6.27 11.40 -10.27
C LEU A 171 -5.60 10.10 -9.76
N THR A 172 -5.08 10.09 -8.54
CA THR A 172 -4.20 9.03 -8.02
C THR A 172 -4.98 7.73 -7.85
N THR A 173 -6.24 7.85 -7.40
CA THR A 173 -7.17 6.74 -7.19
C THR A 173 -7.62 6.18 -8.53
N THR A 174 -8.03 7.06 -9.46
CA THR A 174 -8.40 6.68 -10.82
C THR A 174 -7.25 6.01 -11.58
N ARG A 175 -6.00 6.49 -11.46
CA ARG A 175 -4.83 5.89 -12.12
C ARG A 175 -4.59 4.43 -11.73
N ARG A 176 -4.83 4.07 -10.46
CA ARG A 176 -4.73 2.68 -10.02
C ARG A 176 -5.79 1.80 -10.69
N ALA A 177 -7.03 2.28 -10.79
CA ALA A 177 -8.10 1.55 -11.47
C ALA A 177 -7.80 1.39 -12.98
N ILE A 178 -7.30 2.44 -13.63
CA ILE A 178 -6.87 2.41 -15.04
C ILE A 178 -5.82 1.32 -15.27
N SER A 179 -4.82 1.24 -14.39
CA SER A 179 -3.74 0.26 -14.53
C SER A 179 -4.23 -1.18 -14.31
N GLU A 180 -5.07 -1.40 -13.31
CA GLU A 180 -5.62 -2.74 -13.04
C GLU A 180 -6.63 -3.23 -14.09
N PHE A 181 -7.24 -2.31 -14.82
CA PHE A 181 -8.11 -2.64 -15.94
C PHE A 181 -7.36 -2.75 -17.27
N HIS A 182 -6.06 -2.44 -17.30
CA HIS A 182 -5.24 -2.39 -18.51
C HIS A 182 -5.81 -1.45 -19.58
N LEU A 183 -6.36 -0.30 -19.15
CA LEU A 183 -7.02 0.70 -19.99
C LEU A 183 -6.12 1.92 -20.25
N GLU A 184 -4.79 1.80 -20.09
CA GLU A 184 -3.87 2.93 -20.22
C GLU A 184 -3.83 3.53 -21.64
N HIS A 185 -4.20 2.72 -22.63
CA HIS A 185 -4.19 3.07 -24.06
C HIS A 185 -5.61 3.20 -24.64
N ASP A 186 -6.65 3.10 -23.82
CA ASP A 186 -8.03 3.20 -24.28
C ASP A 186 -8.35 4.62 -24.77
N ALA A 187 -8.93 4.76 -25.96
CA ALA A 187 -9.13 6.07 -26.60
C ALA A 187 -10.05 7.01 -25.82
N GLU A 188 -10.96 6.48 -25.00
CA GLU A 188 -11.88 7.25 -24.18
C GLU A 188 -11.23 7.71 -22.87
N ILE A 189 -10.39 6.86 -22.29
CA ILE A 189 -9.71 7.12 -21.02
C ILE A 189 -8.40 7.91 -21.24
N MET A 190 -7.74 7.72 -22.39
CA MET A 190 -6.47 8.37 -22.76
C MET A 190 -6.51 9.89 -22.63
N PRO A 191 -7.55 10.65 -23.02
CA PRO A 191 -7.63 12.10 -22.78
C PRO A 191 -7.57 12.49 -21.29
N HIS A 192 -8.08 11.64 -20.41
CA HIS A 192 -8.08 11.85 -18.96
C HIS A 192 -6.74 11.43 -18.31
N ILE A 193 -6.05 10.44 -18.91
CA ILE A 193 -4.66 10.08 -18.60
C ILE A 193 -3.70 11.17 -19.12
N ALA A 194 -4.00 11.70 -20.31
CA ALA A 194 -3.31 12.74 -21.06
C ALA A 194 -3.78 14.15 -20.68
N ARG A 195 -4.23 14.34 -19.43
CA ARG A 195 -3.83 15.52 -18.66
C ARG A 195 -2.44 15.25 -18.09
N PRO A 196 -1.35 15.52 -18.85
CA PRO A 196 -0.13 15.90 -18.17
C PRO A 196 -0.49 17.09 -17.30
N THR A 197 0.06 17.13 -16.09
CA THR A 197 0.28 18.39 -15.39
C THR A 197 1.14 19.27 -16.29
N ALA A 198 0.52 19.95 -17.26
CA ALA A 198 0.95 21.26 -17.65
C ALA A 198 0.59 22.16 -16.46
N LYS A 199 1.46 22.13 -15.43
CA LYS A 199 1.81 23.40 -14.79
C LYS A 199 2.00 24.37 -15.97
N PRO A 200 1.49 25.61 -15.94
CA PRO A 200 2.08 26.61 -16.83
C PRO A 200 3.59 26.44 -16.66
N LYS A 201 4.32 26.17 -17.75
CA LYS A 201 5.77 26.30 -17.74
C LYS A 201 6.03 27.79 -17.50
N LYS A 202 5.93 28.23 -16.24
CA LYS A 202 7.10 28.86 -15.68
C LYS A 202 8.17 27.79 -15.84
N HIS A 203 9.09 28.04 -16.76
CA HIS A 203 10.41 27.43 -16.70
C HIS A 203 11.05 27.83 -15.36
N THR A 204 10.53 27.30 -14.27
CA THR A 204 11.29 27.04 -13.07
C THR A 204 11.59 25.57 -13.21
N ILE A 205 12.81 25.29 -13.65
CA ILE A 205 13.46 24.00 -13.46
C ILE A 205 13.15 23.63 -12.00
N GLU A 206 12.28 22.64 -11.77
CA GLU A 206 12.00 22.16 -10.41
C GLU A 206 13.30 21.48 -9.99
N SER A 207 14.15 22.21 -9.28
CA SER A 207 15.45 21.73 -8.84
C SER A 207 15.22 20.64 -7.82
N PHE A 208 15.65 19.42 -8.13
CA PHE A 208 15.74 18.35 -7.15
C PHE A 208 16.65 18.78 -6.00
N LEU A 209 16.43 18.19 -4.83
CA LEU A 209 17.35 18.31 -3.72
C LEU A 209 18.74 17.86 -4.21
N THR A 210 19.74 18.69 -4.00
CA THR A 210 21.12 18.37 -4.33
C THR A 210 21.87 18.05 -3.06
N LEU A 211 22.78 17.07 -3.12
CA LEU A 211 23.66 16.79 -2.01
C LEU A 211 24.60 17.98 -1.80
N GLU A 212 24.47 18.67 -0.67
CA GLU A 212 25.33 19.81 -0.31
C GLU A 212 26.71 19.38 0.19
N LEU A 213 26.92 18.08 0.33
CA LEU A 213 28.18 17.49 0.77
C LEU A 213 29.17 17.36 -0.40
N PRO A 214 30.43 17.79 -0.25
CA PRO A 214 31.50 17.52 -1.20
C PRO A 214 31.60 16.03 -1.57
N SER A 215 31.84 15.73 -2.85
CA SER A 215 31.85 14.36 -3.37
C SER A 215 32.91 13.46 -2.73
N ASP A 216 34.00 14.03 -2.21
CA ASP A 216 35.06 13.31 -1.49
C ASP A 216 34.65 12.86 -0.09
N LEU A 217 33.53 13.39 0.44
CA LEU A 217 32.93 12.97 1.71
C LEU A 217 31.79 11.95 1.50
N VAL A 218 31.50 11.59 0.25
CA VAL A 218 30.67 10.43 -0.10
C VAL A 218 31.59 9.26 -0.40
N VAL A 219 31.65 8.30 0.52
CA VAL A 219 32.63 7.21 0.49
C VAL A 219 31.91 5.90 0.20
N VAL A 220 32.19 5.31 -0.96
CA VAL A 220 31.85 3.91 -1.21
C VAL A 220 32.80 3.04 -0.40
N VAL A 221 32.24 2.19 0.45
CA VAL A 221 33.00 1.29 1.34
C VAL A 221 32.98 -0.11 0.73
N ASP A 222 33.95 -0.37 -0.14
CA ASP A 222 34.11 -1.61 -0.93
C ASP A 222 35.47 -2.29 -0.71
N ASP A 223 36.36 -1.70 0.09
CA ASP A 223 37.67 -2.26 0.44
C ASP A 223 38.08 -1.98 1.90
N ALA A 224 39.23 -2.54 2.32
CA ALA A 224 39.72 -2.37 3.68
C ALA A 224 40.13 -0.92 4.02
N LYS A 225 40.48 -0.11 3.01
CA LYS A 225 40.95 1.27 3.22
C LYS A 225 39.77 2.21 3.45
N SER A 226 38.73 2.10 2.62
CA SER A 226 37.47 2.81 2.77
C SER A 226 36.74 2.40 4.06
N LEU A 227 36.79 1.12 4.45
CA LEU A 227 36.27 0.66 5.73
C LEU A 227 37.03 1.26 6.93
N ALA A 228 38.36 1.36 6.84
CA ALA A 228 39.15 2.00 7.89
C ALA A 228 38.78 3.48 8.06
N LEU A 229 38.54 4.20 6.95
CA LEU A 229 38.04 5.57 6.98
C LEU A 229 36.65 5.67 7.61
N ALA A 230 35.73 4.78 7.24
CA ALA A 230 34.40 4.73 7.84
C ALA A 230 34.48 4.49 9.35
N ASN A 231 35.34 3.59 9.80
CA ASN A 231 35.55 3.29 11.22
C ASN A 231 36.13 4.48 12.00
N GLU A 232 37.02 5.27 11.40
CA GLU A 232 37.57 6.47 12.02
C GLU A 232 36.50 7.51 12.34
N VAL A 233 35.46 7.61 11.49
CA VAL A 233 34.37 8.57 11.62
C VAL A 233 33.21 8.02 12.46
N LEU A 234 32.82 6.76 12.24
CA LEU A 234 31.65 6.14 12.87
C LEU A 234 31.94 5.57 14.26
N MET A 235 33.20 5.24 14.55
CA MET A 235 33.66 4.74 15.86
C MET A 235 34.76 5.64 16.43
N PRO A 236 34.51 6.95 16.60
CA PRO A 236 35.55 7.89 16.95
C PRO A 236 36.04 7.66 18.38
N THR A 237 37.35 7.81 18.58
CA THR A 237 37.94 7.82 19.92
C THR A 237 37.35 8.96 20.77
N PRO A 238 37.38 8.89 22.11
CA PRO A 238 36.89 9.96 22.99
C PRO A 238 37.44 11.37 22.70
N LEU A 239 38.59 11.46 22.01
CA LEU A 239 39.25 12.71 21.65
C LEU A 239 38.71 13.36 20.36
N LYS A 240 38.02 12.61 19.48
CA LYS A 240 37.55 13.09 18.17
C LYS A 240 36.09 13.55 18.14
N GLY A 241 35.40 13.46 19.28
CA GLY A 241 33.96 13.76 19.37
C GLY A 241 33.10 12.65 18.75
N ALA A 242 32.05 12.25 19.44
CA ALA A 242 31.14 11.21 18.96
C ALA A 242 30.14 11.78 17.94
N ILE A 243 29.80 10.99 16.92
CA ILE A 243 28.61 11.24 16.11
C ILE A 243 27.37 11.13 17.01
N ARG A 244 26.35 11.94 16.75
CA ARG A 244 25.12 11.99 17.57
C ARG A 244 23.91 11.41 16.86
N ARG A 245 23.97 11.35 15.54
CA ARG A 245 22.89 10.85 14.68
C ARG A 245 23.46 10.22 13.43
N VAL A 246 22.69 9.32 12.84
CA VAL A 246 22.96 8.72 11.55
C VAL A 246 21.66 8.54 10.77
N GLY A 247 21.66 8.91 9.49
CA GLY A 247 20.61 8.56 8.54
C GLY A 247 20.88 7.20 7.94
N ILE A 248 19.88 6.33 7.91
CA ILE A 248 19.98 4.95 7.43
C ILE A 248 18.98 4.74 6.31
N ASP A 249 19.47 4.11 5.24
CA ASP A 249 18.66 3.56 4.16
C ASP A 249 19.30 2.25 3.69
N VAL A 250 18.60 1.47 2.85
CA VAL A 250 19.09 0.20 2.29
C VAL A 250 18.58 0.01 0.86
N GLU A 251 19.43 -0.50 -0.03
CA GLU A 251 19.05 -0.76 -1.43
C GLU A 251 19.24 -2.22 -1.84
N TRP A 252 18.37 -2.70 -2.73
CA TRP A 252 18.37 -4.05 -3.28
C TRP A 252 17.85 -4.06 -4.72
N ARG A 253 18.27 -5.05 -5.51
CA ARG A 253 17.78 -5.22 -6.88
C ARG A 253 16.25 -5.44 -6.89
N PRO A 254 15.47 -4.73 -7.73
CA PRO A 254 14.03 -4.95 -7.86
C PRO A 254 13.68 -6.40 -8.22
N GLU A 255 12.61 -6.92 -7.61
CA GLU A 255 12.13 -8.28 -7.83
C GLU A 255 11.24 -8.34 -9.09
N SER A 256 11.43 -9.36 -9.93
CA SER A 256 10.48 -9.70 -10.98
C SER A 256 9.31 -10.51 -10.41
N LEU A 257 8.11 -10.39 -10.98
CA LEU A 257 6.94 -11.23 -10.64
C LEU A 257 7.33 -12.72 -10.67
N GLY A 258 7.27 -13.37 -9.50
CA GLY A 258 7.61 -14.80 -9.32
C GLY A 258 9.09 -15.12 -9.05
N GLY A 259 9.95 -14.10 -8.87
CA GLY A 259 11.36 -14.27 -8.52
C GLY A 259 11.61 -14.46 -7.02
N SER A 260 12.78 -14.99 -6.67
CA SER A 260 13.25 -15.00 -5.27
C SER A 260 13.53 -13.58 -4.79
N ARG A 261 13.29 -13.31 -3.50
CA ARG A 261 13.64 -12.01 -2.90
C ARG A 261 15.11 -11.68 -3.10
N SER A 262 15.40 -10.50 -3.64
CA SER A 262 16.77 -10.00 -3.77
C SER A 262 17.35 -9.66 -2.41
N ARG A 263 18.64 -9.99 -2.20
CA ARG A 263 19.36 -9.60 -0.98
C ARG A 263 19.67 -8.11 -1.00
N CYS A 264 19.86 -7.52 0.18
CA CYS A 264 20.37 -6.15 0.29
C CYS A 264 21.77 -6.08 -0.34
N ALA A 265 21.98 -5.07 -1.19
CA ALA A 265 23.22 -4.87 -1.93
C ALA A 265 24.03 -3.66 -1.43
N LEU A 266 23.36 -2.68 -0.83
CA LEU A 266 23.98 -1.46 -0.31
C LEU A 266 23.29 -1.05 1.00
N LEU A 267 24.07 -0.60 1.98
CA LEU A 267 23.56 0.05 3.20
C LEU A 267 24.20 1.43 3.33
N GLN A 268 23.37 2.46 3.52
CA GLN A 268 23.81 3.84 3.59
C GLN A 268 23.83 4.31 5.04
N LEU A 269 24.93 4.93 5.47
CA LEU A 269 25.05 5.63 6.75
C LEU A 269 25.47 7.08 6.51
N ALA A 270 24.53 8.02 6.68
CA ALA A 270 24.78 9.45 6.59
C ALA A 270 25.02 10.07 7.96
N THR A 271 26.13 10.77 8.13
CA THR A 271 26.46 11.59 9.30
C THR A 271 26.47 13.06 8.92
N ASP A 272 26.63 13.96 9.89
CA ASP A 272 26.76 15.40 9.62
C ASP A 272 27.99 15.74 8.75
N SER A 273 28.95 14.83 8.63
CA SER A 273 30.25 15.08 7.96
C SER A 273 30.51 14.22 6.73
N HIS A 274 29.91 13.03 6.64
CA HIS A 274 30.20 12.01 5.63
C HIS A 274 28.95 11.21 5.32
N VAL A 275 28.88 10.68 4.10
CA VAL A 275 27.95 9.59 3.75
C VAL A 275 28.74 8.36 3.34
N PHE A 276 28.51 7.25 4.02
CA PHE A 276 29.14 5.97 3.72
C PHE A 276 28.15 5.05 3.01
N LEU A 277 28.54 4.54 1.85
CA LEU A 277 27.79 3.58 1.06
C LEU A 277 28.47 2.22 1.20
N PHE A 278 28.01 1.40 2.15
CA PHE A 278 28.59 0.09 2.43
C PHE A 278 28.17 -0.92 1.40
N ASP A 279 29.14 -1.37 0.60
CA ASP A 279 28.93 -2.41 -0.40
C ASP A 279 28.86 -3.78 0.30
N LEU A 280 27.62 -4.25 0.49
CA LEU A 280 27.34 -5.51 1.17
C LEU A 280 27.68 -6.75 0.31
N ILE A 281 28.06 -6.54 -0.96
CA ILE A 281 28.51 -7.58 -1.89
C ILE A 281 30.04 -7.68 -1.89
N ALA A 282 30.73 -6.54 -1.89
CA ALA A 282 32.20 -6.50 -2.00
C ALA A 282 32.91 -6.86 -0.69
N ILE A 283 32.36 -6.46 0.47
CA ILE A 283 32.98 -6.70 1.78
C ILE A 283 32.20 -7.76 2.56
N SER A 284 32.93 -8.69 3.19
CA SER A 284 32.31 -9.70 4.04
C SER A 284 31.60 -9.07 5.24
N MET A 285 30.45 -9.63 5.60
CA MET A 285 29.68 -9.17 6.76
C MET A 285 30.49 -9.27 8.06
N ASP A 286 31.39 -10.24 8.20
CA ASP A 286 32.31 -10.35 9.36
C ASP A 286 33.19 -9.10 9.54
N SER A 287 33.55 -8.43 8.44
CA SER A 287 34.35 -7.20 8.48
C SER A 287 33.50 -5.97 8.80
N LEU A 288 32.24 -5.96 8.36
CA LEU A 288 31.31 -4.83 8.52
C LEU A 288 30.55 -4.84 9.85
N ALA A 289 30.23 -6.04 10.37
CA ALA A 289 29.40 -6.24 11.54
C ALA A 289 29.87 -5.47 12.78
N PRO A 290 31.17 -5.35 13.10
CA PRO A 290 31.62 -4.55 14.24
C PRO A 290 31.22 -3.07 14.13
N THR A 291 31.31 -2.49 12.93
CA THR A 291 30.94 -1.10 12.65
C THR A 291 29.44 -0.91 12.79
N PHE A 292 28.65 -1.81 12.20
CA PHE A 292 27.19 -1.76 12.29
C PHE A 292 26.72 -1.96 13.73
N GLN A 293 27.26 -2.94 14.45
CA GLN A 293 26.94 -3.18 15.86
C GLN A 293 27.18 -1.93 16.71
N HIS A 294 28.33 -1.26 16.52
CA HIS A 294 28.66 -0.05 17.26
C HIS A 294 27.62 1.06 17.04
N VAL A 295 27.28 1.32 15.77
CA VAL A 295 26.35 2.40 15.41
C VAL A 295 24.92 2.07 15.84
N LEU A 296 24.43 0.87 15.51
CA LEU A 296 23.03 0.49 15.68
C LEU A 296 22.64 0.28 17.14
N SER A 297 23.50 -0.34 17.94
CA SER A 297 23.22 -0.61 19.35
C SER A 297 23.59 0.52 20.31
N SER A 298 24.14 1.63 19.82
CA SER A 298 24.47 2.77 20.67
C SER A 298 23.19 3.55 21.05
N PRO A 299 22.87 3.71 22.34
CA PRO A 299 21.77 4.58 22.77
C PRO A 299 22.05 6.06 22.53
N ASP A 300 23.33 6.44 22.43
CA ASP A 300 23.76 7.84 22.29
C ASP A 300 23.69 8.34 20.84
N ILE A 301 23.53 7.44 19.87
CA ILE A 301 23.40 7.76 18.45
C ILE A 301 21.94 7.60 18.04
N VAL A 302 21.31 8.68 17.57
CA VAL A 302 19.95 8.62 17.00
C VAL A 302 20.02 7.97 15.61
N LYS A 303 19.23 6.92 15.37
CA LYS A 303 19.09 6.32 14.03
C LYS A 303 17.85 6.89 13.35
N LEU A 304 18.09 7.70 12.33
CA LEU A 304 17.06 8.28 11.50
C LEU A 304 16.79 7.33 10.33
N GLY A 305 15.53 7.10 10.04
CA GLY A 305 15.09 6.33 8.88
C GLY A 305 13.68 6.71 8.46
N PHE A 306 13.19 6.10 7.39
CA PHE A 306 11.82 6.26 6.92
C PHE A 306 11.22 4.89 6.61
N ALA A 307 10.27 4.43 7.42
CA ALA A 307 9.76 3.06 7.38
C ALA A 307 10.87 1.99 7.60
N LEU A 308 11.78 2.30 8.51
CA LEU A 308 13.07 1.62 8.69
C LEU A 308 12.94 0.16 9.17
N ASP A 309 11.82 -0.20 9.79
CA ASP A 309 11.52 -1.58 10.18
C ASP A 309 11.53 -2.54 8.97
N GLY A 310 11.03 -2.07 7.82
CA GLY A 310 11.06 -2.84 6.57
C GLY A 310 12.48 -3.15 6.11
N ASP A 311 13.39 -2.19 6.25
CA ASP A 311 14.79 -2.33 5.86
C ASP A 311 15.51 -3.32 6.78
N PHE A 312 15.28 -3.26 8.10
CA PHE A 312 15.89 -4.20 9.05
C PHE A 312 15.33 -5.63 8.93
N ILE A 313 14.05 -5.80 8.58
CA ILE A 313 13.53 -7.12 8.20
C ILE A 313 14.34 -7.66 7.02
N ARG A 314 14.57 -6.84 6.00
CA ARG A 314 15.25 -7.25 4.78
C ARG A 314 16.75 -7.51 4.98
N LEU A 315 17.41 -6.74 5.83
CA LEU A 315 18.81 -6.97 6.24
C LEU A 315 18.96 -8.31 6.97
N ARG A 316 18.06 -8.63 7.92
CA ARG A 316 18.09 -9.91 8.64
C ARG A 316 17.80 -11.10 7.73
N GLU A 317 16.86 -10.96 6.80
CA GLU A 317 16.62 -11.98 5.76
C GLU A 317 17.85 -12.18 4.86
N SER A 318 18.55 -11.09 4.52
CA SER A 318 19.72 -11.12 3.66
C SER A 318 20.97 -11.66 4.35
N PHE A 319 21.10 -11.47 5.66
CA PHE A 319 22.29 -11.83 6.46
C PHE A 319 21.86 -12.47 7.80
N PRO A 320 21.31 -13.69 7.78
CA PRO A 320 20.72 -14.31 8.98
C PRO A 320 21.72 -14.68 10.08
N LEU A 321 23.03 -14.62 9.79
CA LEU A 321 24.10 -14.85 10.77
C LEU A 321 24.68 -13.54 11.33
N ALA A 322 24.21 -12.39 10.86
CA ALA A 322 24.70 -11.08 11.27
C ALA A 322 23.84 -10.52 12.41
N GLU A 323 24.22 -10.85 13.64
CA GLU A 323 23.50 -10.43 14.86
C GLU A 323 23.46 -8.91 15.05
N CYS A 324 24.32 -8.15 14.34
CA CYS A 324 24.36 -6.69 14.42
C CYS A 324 23.07 -6.00 13.95
N PHE A 325 22.19 -6.69 13.23
CA PHE A 325 20.89 -6.18 12.79
C PHE A 325 19.72 -6.59 13.70
N ASP A 326 19.95 -7.37 14.75
CA ASP A 326 18.89 -7.88 15.62
C ASP A 326 18.42 -6.86 16.66
N HIS A 327 19.27 -5.88 17.01
CA HIS A 327 18.98 -4.89 18.03
C HIS A 327 19.44 -3.49 17.64
N VAL A 328 18.48 -2.59 17.47
CA VAL A 328 18.69 -1.17 17.12
C VAL A 328 18.08 -0.31 18.22
N GLU A 329 18.90 0.53 18.86
CA GLU A 329 18.45 1.43 19.93
C GLU A 329 18.12 2.82 19.40
N ASN A 330 17.47 3.71 20.17
CA ASN A 330 17.32 5.13 19.84
C ASN A 330 16.94 5.45 18.36
N VAL A 331 15.91 4.77 17.86
CA VAL A 331 15.40 4.94 16.49
C VAL A 331 14.39 6.08 16.45
N GLN A 332 14.56 6.98 15.49
CA GLN A 332 13.60 8.01 15.14
C GLN A 332 13.14 7.78 13.69
N ASP A 333 12.05 7.04 13.54
CA ASP A 333 11.44 6.82 12.22
C ASP A 333 10.60 8.04 11.82
N LEU A 334 11.06 8.75 10.78
CA LEU A 334 10.42 9.96 10.30
C LEU A 334 9.05 9.70 9.68
N ALA A 335 8.73 8.46 9.27
CA ALA A 335 7.41 8.10 8.80
C ALA A 335 6.35 8.22 9.92
N CYS A 336 6.72 7.98 11.18
CA CYS A 336 5.84 8.13 12.35
C CYS A 336 5.55 9.60 12.69
N ILE A 337 6.54 10.47 12.48
CA ILE A 337 6.45 11.91 12.79
C ILE A 337 5.68 12.66 11.70
N ALA A 338 5.73 12.17 10.46
CA ALA A 338 5.12 12.81 9.30
C ALA A 338 3.58 12.70 9.21
N HIS A 339 2.86 12.39 10.32
CA HIS A 339 1.39 12.36 10.44
C HIS A 339 0.61 12.25 9.11
N ARG A 340 0.61 11.06 8.48
CA ARG A 340 -0.13 10.71 7.23
C ARG A 340 0.58 10.93 5.88
N ARG A 341 1.90 11.14 5.82
CA ARG A 341 2.64 11.22 4.53
C ARG A 341 3.01 9.83 4.00
N ARG A 342 2.85 9.63 2.69
CA ARG A 342 2.94 8.30 2.02
C ARG A 342 4.35 7.90 1.56
N SER A 343 5.32 8.82 1.51
CA SER A 343 6.69 8.50 1.04
C SER A 343 7.73 9.52 1.53
N LEU A 344 9.00 9.09 1.57
CA LEU A 344 10.15 9.95 1.90
C LEU A 344 10.26 11.15 0.95
N LYS A 345 10.01 10.96 -0.35
CA LYS A 345 10.00 12.05 -1.34
C LYS A 345 9.00 13.15 -1.01
N CYS A 346 7.79 12.78 -0.57
CA CYS A 346 6.77 13.74 -0.16
C CYS A 346 7.23 14.51 1.08
N LEU A 347 7.73 13.79 2.09
CA LEU A 347 8.25 14.41 3.32
C LEU A 347 9.37 15.41 3.02
N VAL A 348 10.36 15.01 2.23
CA VAL A 348 11.49 15.87 1.84
C VAL A 348 11.02 17.09 1.06
N LYS A 349 10.08 16.95 0.12
CA LYS A 349 9.53 18.09 -0.61
C LYS A 349 8.77 19.05 0.31
N ASP A 350 7.98 18.52 1.23
CA ASP A 350 7.16 19.33 2.13
C ASP A 350 8.03 20.10 3.14
N VAL A 351 9.12 19.49 3.60
CA VAL A 351 10.00 20.05 4.64
C VAL A 351 11.11 20.93 4.05
N LEU A 352 11.76 20.48 2.97
CA LEU A 352 12.92 21.16 2.36
C LEU A 352 12.56 21.97 1.11
N GLY A 353 11.32 21.90 0.63
CA GLY A 353 10.85 22.62 -0.57
C GLY A 353 11.33 22.03 -1.89
N GLN A 354 12.21 21.02 -1.87
CA GLN A 354 12.75 20.35 -3.05
C GLN A 354 12.49 18.85 -2.97
N PRO A 355 12.02 18.19 -4.06
CA PRO A 355 11.82 16.75 -4.06
C PRO A 355 13.12 15.98 -4.24
N LEU A 356 13.14 14.72 -3.79
CA LEU A 356 14.15 13.74 -4.20
C LEU A 356 13.96 13.33 -5.67
N ASP A 357 15.07 13.16 -6.39
CA ASP A 357 15.08 12.46 -7.67
C ASP A 357 14.87 10.95 -7.40
N LYS A 358 14.02 10.28 -8.18
CA LYS A 358 13.66 8.85 -8.00
C LYS A 358 14.06 7.96 -9.16
N ARG A 359 14.93 8.44 -10.06
CA ARG A 359 15.38 7.69 -11.25
C ARG A 359 16.08 6.37 -10.90
N GLU A 360 16.88 6.34 -9.84
CA GLU A 360 17.66 5.16 -9.46
C GLU A 360 16.94 4.24 -8.45
N GLN A 361 15.72 4.57 -8.03
CA GLN A 361 14.95 3.80 -7.04
C GLN A 361 14.74 2.33 -7.47
N CYS A 362 14.56 2.10 -8.77
CA CYS A 362 14.39 0.76 -9.35
C CYS A 362 15.61 0.34 -10.19
N SER A 363 16.81 0.82 -9.83
CA SER A 363 18.06 0.45 -10.52
C SER A 363 18.53 -0.96 -10.14
N ASP A 364 19.43 -1.53 -10.94
CA ASP A 364 20.10 -2.78 -10.57
C ASP A 364 21.20 -2.50 -9.54
N TRP A 365 20.84 -2.55 -8.26
CA TRP A 365 21.75 -2.31 -7.15
C TRP A 365 22.78 -3.43 -6.90
N GLU A 366 22.69 -4.56 -7.61
CA GLU A 366 23.72 -5.61 -7.60
C GLU A 366 24.81 -5.33 -8.64
N ALA A 367 24.58 -4.43 -9.60
CA ALA A 367 25.55 -4.09 -10.64
C ALA A 367 26.79 -3.41 -10.04
N ARG A 368 27.98 -3.80 -10.54
CA ARG A 368 29.26 -3.20 -10.15
C ARG A 368 30.11 -2.82 -11.37
N PRO A 369 30.84 -1.69 -11.32
CA PRO A 369 30.82 -0.68 -10.24
C PRO A 369 29.48 0.08 -10.20
N LEU A 370 29.15 0.69 -9.06
CA LEU A 370 28.00 1.60 -8.96
C LEU A 370 28.20 2.80 -9.89
N THR A 371 27.15 3.24 -10.56
CA THR A 371 27.22 4.44 -11.40
C THR A 371 27.28 5.72 -10.55
N PRO A 372 27.81 6.83 -11.08
CA PRO A 372 27.78 8.12 -10.36
C PRO A 372 26.37 8.56 -9.94
N ASP A 373 25.36 8.23 -10.75
CA ASP A 373 23.96 8.54 -10.46
C ASP A 373 23.43 7.69 -9.30
N GLN A 374 23.75 6.39 -9.27
CA GLN A 374 23.43 5.49 -8.14
C GLN A 374 24.09 5.96 -6.83
N ILE A 375 25.37 6.35 -6.89
CA ILE A 375 26.10 6.88 -5.72
C ILE A 375 25.43 8.15 -5.19
N THR A 376 25.10 9.08 -6.09
CA THR A 376 24.45 10.35 -5.72
C THR A 376 23.08 10.11 -5.12
N TYR A 377 22.28 9.23 -5.74
CA TYR A 377 20.95 8.87 -5.26
C TYR A 377 21.02 8.23 -3.87
N ALA A 378 21.82 7.18 -3.70
CA ALA A 378 21.94 6.45 -2.45
C ALA A 378 22.44 7.36 -1.33
N ALA A 379 23.42 8.22 -1.61
CA ALA A 379 23.92 9.16 -0.63
C ALA A 379 22.83 10.15 -0.17
N LEU A 380 22.00 10.62 -1.11
CA LEU A 380 20.95 11.58 -0.81
C LEU A 380 19.77 10.97 -0.04
N ASP A 381 19.37 9.73 -0.33
CA ASP A 381 18.26 9.06 0.35
C ASP A 381 18.56 8.88 1.87
N ALA A 382 19.81 8.65 2.26
CA ALA A 382 20.21 8.67 3.68
C ALA A 382 20.46 10.10 4.21
N TYR A 383 21.15 10.97 3.47
CA TYR A 383 21.52 12.31 3.95
C TYR A 383 20.31 13.24 4.15
N CYS A 384 19.28 13.10 3.31
CA CYS A 384 18.08 13.92 3.42
C CYS A 384 17.34 13.72 4.76
N LEU A 385 17.52 12.58 5.43
CA LEU A 385 16.94 12.31 6.75
C LEU A 385 17.47 13.28 7.81
N LEU A 386 18.76 13.63 7.74
CA LEU A 386 19.41 14.58 8.65
C LEU A 386 18.87 15.98 8.39
N LEU A 387 18.79 16.37 7.11
CA LEU A 387 18.25 17.67 6.69
C LEU A 387 16.79 17.84 7.12
N VAL A 388 15.98 16.79 6.98
CA VAL A 388 14.59 16.80 7.45
C VAL A 388 14.55 16.90 8.97
N GLN A 389 15.36 16.13 9.69
CA GLN A 389 15.41 16.20 11.15
C GLN A 389 15.76 17.61 11.64
N ASP A 390 16.68 18.32 10.97
CA ASP A 390 17.07 19.70 11.31
C ASP A 390 15.93 20.72 11.18
N GLN A 391 14.91 20.43 10.36
CA GLN A 391 13.74 21.30 10.19
C GLN A 391 12.55 20.89 11.07
N LEU A 392 12.60 19.70 11.68
CA LEU A 392 11.54 19.24 12.59
C LEU A 392 11.76 19.84 13.99
N PRO A 393 10.66 20.21 14.68
CA PRO A 393 10.71 20.91 15.97
C PRO A 393 11.22 20.08 17.14
#